data_AF-A0A090YAG2-F1
#
_entry.id   AF-A0A090YAG2-F1
#
_cell.length_a   1.000
_cell.length_b   1.000
_cell.length_c   1.000
_cell.angle_alpha   90.00
_cell.angle_beta   90.00
_cell.angle_gamma   90.00
#
_symmetry.space_group_name_H-M   'P 1'
#
loop_
_entity.id
_entity.type
_entity.pdbx_description
1 polymer ?
#
loop_
_entity_poly.entity_id
_entity_poly.type
_entity_poly.pdbx_seq_one_letter_code
_entity_poly.pdbx_strand_id
1 'polypeptide(L)'
;MAYMLDDAGVEMLPLLPFFTHSHQDFRVQAVYQAGRSSPKMKAAHIADFAKALDDPEIRVQHTALQALGGGNDPRLLEVYERLLRQHKNDGDYYIRSNVRRRLAFPKRIENRAHR
;
A
#
# COMPACT_ATOMS: atom_id res chain seq x y z
N MET A 1 19.69 1.20 -10.60
CA MET A 1 20.12 0.45 -9.40
C MET A 1 19.06 -0.52 -8.85
N ALA A 2 17.75 -0.39 -9.15
CA ALA A 2 16.73 -1.37 -8.70
C ALA A 2 16.65 -2.66 -9.55
N TYR A 3 17.32 -2.70 -10.71
CA TYR A 3 17.25 -3.80 -11.66
C TYR A 3 17.96 -5.07 -11.17
N MET A 4 19.05 -4.95 -10.39
CA MET A 4 19.84 -6.10 -9.94
C MET A 4 19.17 -6.94 -8.85
N LEU A 5 18.35 -6.33 -7.99
CA LEU A 5 17.71 -7.06 -6.88
C LEU A 5 16.51 -7.88 -7.35
N ASP A 6 15.74 -7.34 -8.29
CA ASP A 6 14.63 -8.03 -8.97
C ASP A 6 15.14 -9.25 -9.75
N ASP A 7 16.24 -9.07 -10.50
CA ASP A 7 16.89 -10.13 -11.29
C ASP A 7 17.58 -11.20 -10.42
N ALA A 8 18.07 -10.80 -9.23
CA ALA A 8 18.65 -11.70 -8.25
C ALA A 8 17.61 -12.43 -7.36
N GLY A 9 16.31 -12.18 -7.57
CA GLY A 9 15.24 -12.76 -6.75
C GLY A 9 15.24 -12.30 -5.29
N VAL A 10 15.91 -11.18 -4.99
CA VAL A 10 15.98 -10.63 -3.62
C VAL A 10 14.74 -9.78 -3.38
N GLU A 11 13.78 -10.36 -2.65
CA GLU A 11 12.55 -9.67 -2.26
C GLU A 11 12.83 -8.54 -1.23
N MET A 12 11.84 -7.66 -1.05
CA MET A 12 11.75 -6.42 -0.24
C MET A 12 12.58 -6.26 1.06
N LEU A 13 13.10 -7.31 1.69
CA LEU A 13 13.78 -7.26 2.99
C LEU A 13 14.88 -6.18 3.09
N PRO A 14 15.77 -5.97 2.10
CA PRO A 14 16.77 -4.91 2.16
C PRO A 14 16.19 -3.48 2.17
N LEU A 15 14.91 -3.32 1.80
CA LEU A 15 14.28 -2.01 1.60
C LEU A 15 13.42 -1.55 2.79
N LEU A 16 13.03 -2.46 3.69
CA LEU A 16 12.18 -2.12 4.84
C LEU A 16 12.72 -0.99 5.73
N PRO A 17 14.04 -0.88 6.02
CA PRO A 17 14.56 0.23 6.81
C PRO A 17 14.25 1.60 6.18
N PHE A 18 14.15 1.68 4.85
CA PHE A 18 13.91 2.92 4.14
C PHE A 18 12.45 3.38 4.15
N PHE A 19 11.51 2.56 4.65
CA PHE A 19 10.11 2.97 4.84
C PHE A 19 9.96 4.11 5.86
N THR A 20 10.97 4.31 6.71
CA THR A 20 10.96 5.36 7.76
C THR A 20 12.08 6.39 7.56
N HIS A 21 12.69 6.42 6.37
CA HIS A 21 13.77 7.34 6.07
C HIS A 21 13.29 8.81 6.16
N SER A 22 14.15 9.70 6.66
CA SER A 22 13.83 11.12 6.86
C SER A 22 13.39 11.81 5.55
N HIS A 23 14.08 11.51 4.46
CA HIS A 23 13.78 12.05 3.13
C HIS A 23 12.66 11.27 2.43
N GLN A 24 11.61 11.98 1.98
CA GLN A 24 10.41 11.36 1.39
C GLN A 24 10.69 10.49 0.16
N ASP A 25 11.61 10.91 -0.71
CA ASP A 25 11.88 10.15 -1.95
C ASP A 25 12.45 8.75 -1.68
N PHE A 26 13.21 8.58 -0.59
CA PHE A 26 13.68 7.26 -0.17
C PHE A 26 12.51 6.39 0.27
N ARG A 27 11.55 6.95 1.02
CA ARG A 27 10.33 6.23 1.42
C ARG A 27 9.49 5.84 0.21
N VAL A 28 9.25 6.77 -0.73
CA VAL A 28 8.53 6.51 -1.98
C VAL A 28 9.20 5.39 -2.77
N GLN A 29 10.51 5.46 -2.99
CA GLN A 29 11.23 4.44 -3.75
C GLN A 29 11.20 3.08 -3.04
N ALA A 30 11.43 3.05 -1.73
CA ALA A 30 11.40 1.82 -0.96
C ALA A 30 10.03 1.13 -1.03
N VAL A 31 8.96 1.88 -0.82
CA VAL A 31 7.58 1.36 -0.88
C VAL A 31 7.21 0.93 -2.29
N TYR A 32 7.61 1.69 -3.32
CA TYR A 32 7.37 1.33 -4.72
C TYR A 32 8.02 -0.01 -5.08
N GLN A 33 9.31 -0.16 -4.77
CA GLN A 33 10.05 -1.39 -5.05
C GLN A 33 9.50 -2.57 -4.25
N ALA A 34 9.16 -2.34 -2.98
CA ALA A 34 8.49 -3.33 -2.12
C ALA A 34 7.15 -3.82 -2.72
N GLY A 35 6.41 -2.95 -3.40
CA GLY A 35 5.16 -3.30 -4.10
C GLY A 35 5.30 -4.37 -5.18
N ARG A 36 6.52 -4.55 -5.72
CA ARG A 36 6.87 -5.56 -6.74
C ARG A 36 7.10 -6.95 -6.16
N SER A 37 7.24 -7.07 -4.84
CA SER A 37 7.43 -8.36 -4.18
C SER A 37 6.19 -9.25 -4.28
N SER A 38 6.38 -10.54 -4.01
CA SER A 38 5.32 -11.54 -4.08
C SER A 38 4.15 -11.17 -3.15
N PRO A 39 2.89 -11.57 -3.47
CA PRO A 39 1.76 -11.35 -2.57
C PRO A 39 1.99 -11.89 -1.15
N LYS A 40 2.69 -13.04 -1.04
CA LYS A 40 3.08 -13.64 0.24
C LYS A 40 3.97 -12.72 1.05
N MET A 41 5.00 -12.13 0.44
CA MET A 41 5.89 -11.20 1.13
C MET A 41 5.20 -9.90 1.51
N LYS A 42 4.34 -9.35 0.64
CA LYS A 42 3.56 -8.16 1.00
C LYS A 42 2.64 -8.42 2.19
N ALA A 43 2.01 -9.59 2.26
CA ALA A 43 1.18 -10.00 3.40
C ALA A 43 2.00 -10.20 4.69
N ALA A 44 3.22 -10.72 4.59
CA ALA A 44 4.11 -10.89 5.74
C ALA A 44 4.52 -9.55 6.37
N HIS A 45 4.65 -8.48 5.56
CA HIS A 45 5.03 -7.13 6.02
C HIS A 45 3.89 -6.11 5.91
N ILE A 46 2.64 -6.57 6.06
CA ILE A 46 1.49 -5.67 5.95
C ILE A 46 1.57 -4.49 6.92
N ALA A 47 2.19 -4.70 8.09
CA ALA A 47 2.33 -3.67 9.12
C ALA A 47 3.26 -2.53 8.67
N ASP A 48 4.27 -2.83 7.85
CA ASP A 48 5.15 -1.81 7.29
C ASP A 48 4.45 -1.01 6.19
N PHE A 49 3.64 -1.67 5.34
CA PHE A 49 2.76 -0.98 4.40
C PHE A 49 1.68 -0.14 5.12
N ALA A 50 1.15 -0.62 6.24
CA ALA A 50 0.19 0.14 7.04
C ALA A 50 0.80 1.45 7.56
N LYS A 51 2.05 1.42 8.04
CA LYS A 51 2.77 2.64 8.42
C LYS A 51 2.98 3.59 7.25
N ALA A 52 3.31 3.06 6.07
CA ALA A 52 3.47 3.87 4.85
C ALA A 52 2.14 4.49 4.38
N LEU A 53 1.00 3.84 4.65
CA LEU A 53 -0.33 4.42 4.42
C LEU A 53 -0.66 5.55 5.41
N ASP A 54 -0.15 5.51 6.64
CA ASP A 54 -0.27 6.57 7.65
C ASP A 54 0.85 7.64 7.52
N ASP A 55 1.70 7.58 6.49
CA ASP A 55 2.81 8.53 6.30
C ASP A 55 2.30 9.97 6.18
N PRO A 56 2.99 10.97 6.74
CA PRO A 56 2.57 12.38 6.60
C PRO A 56 2.57 12.89 5.16
N GLU A 57 3.39 12.31 4.27
CA GLU A 57 3.51 12.74 2.88
C GLU A 57 2.53 11.99 1.97
N ILE A 58 1.62 12.74 1.32
CA ILE A 58 0.56 12.17 0.46
C ILE A 58 1.10 11.25 -0.64
N ARG A 59 2.29 11.56 -1.16
CA ARG A 59 2.93 10.76 -2.21
C ARG A 59 3.34 9.38 -1.71
N VAL A 60 3.81 9.27 -0.46
CA VAL A 60 4.14 7.98 0.17
C VAL A 60 2.86 7.17 0.40
N GLN A 61 1.80 7.81 0.92
CA GLN A 61 0.49 7.16 1.11
C GLN A 61 -0.05 6.58 -0.21
N HIS A 62 -0.02 7.38 -1.29
CA HIS A 62 -0.46 6.94 -2.60
C HIS A 62 0.38 5.79 -3.16
N THR A 63 1.72 5.86 -3.03
CA THR A 63 2.60 4.77 -3.45
C THR A 63 2.34 3.49 -2.65
N ALA A 64 2.08 3.58 -1.35
CA ALA A 64 1.70 2.44 -0.52
C ALA A 64 0.38 1.81 -0.97
N LEU A 65 -0.63 2.62 -1.28
CA LEU A 65 -1.88 2.11 -1.87
C LEU A 65 -1.61 1.35 -3.16
N GLN A 66 -0.83 1.91 -4.08
CA GLN A 66 -0.49 1.24 -5.34
C GLN A 66 0.27 -0.07 -5.11
N ALA A 67 1.24 -0.09 -4.21
CA ALA A 67 2.08 -1.25 -3.88
C ALA A 67 1.27 -2.44 -3.34
N LEU A 68 0.28 -2.17 -2.49
CA LEU A 68 -0.65 -3.18 -1.97
C LEU A 68 -1.57 -3.78 -3.04
N GLY A 69 -1.71 -3.11 -4.19
CA GLY A 69 -2.66 -3.47 -5.23
C GLY A 69 -4.10 -3.40 -4.72
N GLY A 70 -5.05 -3.94 -5.50
CA GLY A 70 -6.45 -4.05 -5.08
C GLY A 70 -6.71 -5.05 -3.94
N GLY A 71 -5.67 -5.53 -3.27
CA GLY A 71 -5.77 -6.48 -2.16
C GLY A 71 -6.48 -5.84 -0.96
N ASN A 72 -7.34 -6.63 -0.32
CA ASN A 72 -8.11 -6.20 0.83
C ASN A 72 -7.72 -7.06 2.04
N ASP A 73 -6.53 -6.81 2.58
CA ASP A 73 -6.09 -7.42 3.82
C ASP A 73 -6.91 -6.82 4.98
N PRO A 74 -7.66 -7.63 5.78
CA PRO A 74 -8.49 -7.12 6.87
C PRO A 74 -7.72 -6.28 7.89
N ARG A 75 -6.40 -6.52 8.04
CA ARG A 75 -5.54 -5.76 8.96
C ARG A 75 -5.37 -4.29 8.55
N LEU A 76 -5.78 -3.91 7.34
CA LEU A 76 -5.71 -2.54 6.82
C LEU A 76 -7.01 -1.75 6.96
N LEU A 77 -8.10 -2.37 7.43
CA LEU A 77 -9.42 -1.71 7.48
C LEU A 77 -9.39 -0.40 8.29
N GLU A 78 -8.82 -0.42 9.49
CA GLU A 78 -8.72 0.78 10.33
C GLU A 78 -7.86 1.89 9.69
N VAL A 79 -6.80 1.51 8.98
CA VAL A 79 -5.91 2.43 8.26
C VAL A 79 -6.67 3.10 7.11
N TYR A 80 -7.43 2.30 6.34
CA TYR A 80 -8.28 2.79 5.27
C TYR A 80 -9.36 3.75 5.78
N GLU A 81 -9.98 3.46 6.92
CA GLU A 81 -10.94 4.38 7.54
C GLU A 81 -10.28 5.70 7.98
N ARG A 82 -9.07 5.66 8.55
CA ARG A 82 -8.30 6.88 8.86
C ARG A 82 -8.01 7.70 7.61
N LEU A 83 -7.55 7.06 6.53
CA LEU A 83 -7.31 7.73 5.25
C LEU A 83 -8.58 8.39 4.70
N LEU A 84 -9.75 7.76 4.84
CA LEU A 84 -11.02 8.37 4.43
C LEU A 84 -11.44 9.58 5.27
N ARG A 85 -11.00 9.65 6.54
CA ARG A 85 -11.20 10.82 7.41
C ARG A 85 -10.22 11.94 7.08
N GLN A 86 -8.97 11.61 6.78
CA GLN A 86 -7.92 12.55 6.38
C GLN A 86 -8.24 13.17 5.01
N HIS A 87 -8.59 12.35 4.03
CA HIS A 87 -8.86 12.75 2.64
C HIS A 87 -10.37 12.87 2.39
N LYS A 88 -10.92 14.07 2.63
CA LYS A 88 -12.35 14.36 2.48
C LYS A 88 -12.80 14.44 1.01
N ASN A 89 -11.90 14.83 0.12
CA ASN A 89 -12.04 14.81 -1.33
C ASN A 89 -10.86 14.05 -1.95
N ASP A 90 -10.88 13.81 -3.26
CA ASP A 90 -9.83 13.03 -3.92
C ASP A 90 -8.54 13.81 -4.21
N GLY A 91 -8.61 15.15 -4.20
CA GLY A 91 -7.47 16.03 -4.45
C GLY A 91 -6.56 15.53 -5.58
N ASP A 92 -5.25 15.69 -5.38
CA ASP A 92 -4.24 15.00 -6.16
C ASP A 92 -4.08 13.55 -5.66
N TYR A 93 -3.75 12.63 -6.56
CA TYR A 93 -3.50 11.19 -6.30
C TYR A 93 -4.71 10.30 -5.97
N TYR A 94 -5.94 10.82 -5.96
CA TYR A 94 -7.18 10.01 -5.88
C TYR A 94 -7.21 8.99 -4.73
N ILE A 95 -6.62 9.34 -3.57
CA ILE A 95 -6.49 8.43 -2.42
C ILE A 95 -7.85 7.95 -1.94
N ARG A 96 -8.82 8.87 -1.80
CA ARG A 96 -10.15 8.56 -1.28
C ARG A 96 -10.90 7.56 -2.16
N SER A 97 -10.91 7.75 -3.46
CA SER A 97 -11.52 6.86 -4.46
C SER A 97 -10.83 5.50 -4.49
N ASN A 98 -9.51 5.48 -4.40
CA ASN A 98 -8.72 4.26 -4.30
C ASN A 98 -9.07 3.44 -3.06
N VAL A 99 -9.20 4.09 -1.90
CA VAL A 99 -9.58 3.43 -0.65
C VAL A 99 -11.03 2.95 -0.70
N ARG A 100 -11.98 3.78 -1.16
CA ARG A 100 -13.39 3.39 -1.34
C ARG A 100 -13.54 2.16 -2.23
N ARG A 101 -12.79 2.09 -3.32
CA ARG A 101 -12.80 0.93 -4.23
C ARG A 101 -12.38 -0.34 -3.50
N ARG A 102 -11.30 -0.31 -2.71
CA ARG A 102 -10.81 -1.45 -1.93
C ARG A 102 -11.85 -1.92 -0.90
N LEU A 103 -12.47 -0.98 -0.18
CA LEU A 103 -13.51 -1.29 0.81
C LEU A 103 -14.85 -1.78 0.18
N ALA A 104 -15.12 -1.45 -1.08
CA ALA A 104 -16.29 -1.95 -1.80
C ALA A 104 -16.11 -3.38 -2.35
N PHE A 105 -14.87 -3.82 -2.56
CA PHE A 105 -14.57 -5.17 -3.04
C PHE A 105 -15.09 -6.34 -2.17
N PRO A 106 -15.00 -6.34 -0.82
CA PRO A 106 -15.51 -7.44 0.00
C PRO A 106 -17.02 -7.68 -0.23
N LYS A 107 -17.81 -6.61 -0.36
CA LYS A 107 -19.26 -6.70 -0.63
C LYS A 107 -19.60 -7.29 -2.00
N ARG A 108 -18.69 -7.27 -2.98
CA ARG A 108 -18.94 -7.79 -4.34
C ARG A 108 -18.80 -9.31 -4.43
N ILE A 109 -17.99 -9.93 -3.58
CA ILE A 109 -17.76 -11.38 -3.60
C ILE A 109 -18.90 -12.11 -2.88
N GLU A 110 -19.34 -11.59 -1.73
CA GLU A 110 -20.47 -12.14 -0.96
C GLU A 110 -21.79 -12.15 -1.75
N ASN A 111 -22.05 -11.10 -2.54
CA ASN A 111 -23.26 -10.99 -3.37
C ASN A 111 -23.25 -11.88 -4.63
N ARG A 112 -22.10 -12.43 -5.03
CA ARG A 112 -21.98 -13.37 -6.16
C ARG A 112 -22.07 -14.83 -5.74
N ALA A 113 -21.86 -15.14 -4.46
CA ALA A 113 -21.99 -16.49 -3.92
C ALA A 113 -23.45 -16.92 -3.65
N HIS A 114 -24.40 -15.99 -3.77
CA HIS A 114 -25.83 -16.20 -3.48
C HIS A 114 -26.74 -16.01 -4.72
N ARG A 115 -26.18 -16.13 -5.94
CA ARG A 115 -26.93 -16.08 -7.20
C ARG A 115 -26.71 -17.32 -8.03
#